data_AF-C7PZA5-F1
#
_entry.id   AF-C7PZA5-F1
#
_cell.length_a   1.000
_cell.length_b   1.000
_cell.length_c   1.000
_cell.angle_alpha   90.00
_cell.angle_beta   90.00
_cell.angle_gamma   90.00
#
_symmetry.space_group_name_H-M   'P 1'
#
loop_
_entity.id
_entity.type
_entity.pdbx_description
1 polymer ?
#
loop_
_entity_poly.entity_id
_entity_poly.type
_entity_poly.pdbx_seq_one_letter_code
_entity_poly.pdbx_strand_id
1 'polypeptide(L)'
;MTTPEDPRDHPAGDKPEAPGAPSRTQQIVTAGVLGALAGAALGSHRGRRRTAWGALAGAACLGTVEAVARARQQPGQIPSWWARVAASGAIAAPVGWAAGRATGAGPVVVGTAAGAVAGGLGLRPQKVALGPVLGAAIGRGLATRPGLKAPAVVAAATVVGFRAVSALVFPDPQVSLLAERVTARDLPFVVPLEARTRYVGTGYVRDLAKVLGGVYVPATEDVGIVASLDELEGPDFAPADVDPLVREFYEHTTRFALDIVPEWRTWVRPGYLLYRNLLARPLGQANVPMNQRETLRGIHSRIDTIVQADDNTVTVRGWIRSFADNDEPIYMGIYTTYRNGGRGYVSVGFPLPQASFTATLLPKARPGGGLVLTSRSDLDQPGHYLTYIDSESRELTSAVVQGFAEQLDVYVQDGELRAEHAFWVFGLPFLVLHYRIQRKPKAAR
;
A
#
# COMPACT_ATOMS: atom_id res chain seq x y z
N MET A 1 -39.30 43.46 -11.03
CA MET A 1 -40.27 42.43 -10.63
C MET A 1 -40.00 41.21 -11.49
N THR A 2 -39.12 40.34 -11.02
CA THR A 2 -38.88 38.96 -11.47
C THR A 2 -37.81 38.40 -10.52
N THR A 3 -38.23 37.48 -9.67
CA THR A 3 -37.39 36.73 -8.71
C THR A 3 -36.50 35.73 -9.45
N PRO A 4 -35.27 35.44 -8.99
CA PRO A 4 -34.47 34.33 -9.52
C PRO A 4 -34.97 33.00 -8.95
N GLU A 5 -35.18 32.01 -9.82
CA GLU A 5 -35.53 30.63 -9.46
C GLU A 5 -34.40 29.90 -8.72
N ASP A 6 -34.80 29.10 -7.73
CA ASP A 6 -34.00 28.21 -6.88
C ASP A 6 -33.56 26.96 -7.68
N PRO A 7 -32.26 26.64 -7.79
CA PRO A 7 -31.79 25.48 -8.55
C PRO A 7 -31.81 24.19 -7.70
N ARG A 8 -32.93 23.93 -7.00
CA ARG A 8 -33.13 22.72 -6.19
C ARG A 8 -34.47 22.08 -6.51
N ASP A 9 -34.61 21.55 -7.72
CA ASP A 9 -35.53 20.44 -7.99
C ASP A 9 -35.25 19.83 -9.37
N HIS A 10 -34.23 18.97 -9.43
CA HIS A 10 -34.15 17.94 -10.45
C HIS A 10 -34.07 16.59 -9.75
N PRO A 11 -35.07 15.71 -9.91
CA PRO A 11 -34.97 14.35 -9.40
C PRO A 11 -33.81 13.68 -10.15
N ALA A 12 -32.79 13.27 -9.39
CA ALA A 12 -31.68 12.49 -9.92
C ALA A 12 -32.23 11.21 -10.53
N GLY A 13 -32.35 11.18 -11.86
CA GLY A 13 -32.62 9.96 -12.60
C GLY A 13 -31.53 8.93 -12.34
N ASP A 14 -31.94 7.69 -12.14
CA ASP A 14 -31.07 6.52 -12.03
C ASP A 14 -30.00 6.56 -13.12
N LYS A 15 -28.75 6.79 -12.73
CA LYS A 15 -27.62 6.53 -13.62
C LYS A 15 -27.58 5.01 -13.86
N PRO A 16 -27.47 4.55 -15.12
CA PRO A 16 -27.36 3.12 -15.39
C PRO A 16 -26.12 2.56 -14.69
N GLU A 17 -26.31 1.47 -13.94
CA GLU A 17 -25.23 0.70 -13.30
C GLU A 17 -24.15 0.36 -14.33
N ALA A 18 -22.88 0.47 -13.93
CA ALA A 18 -21.74 0.07 -14.76
C ALA A 18 -21.96 -1.37 -15.28
N PRO A 19 -21.68 -1.65 -16.58
CA PRO A 19 -21.96 -2.95 -17.16
C PRO A 19 -21.21 -4.06 -16.40
N GLY A 20 -21.97 -4.94 -15.75
CA GLY A 20 -21.44 -6.09 -14.99
C GLY A 20 -21.52 -6.00 -13.46
N ALA A 21 -22.02 -4.90 -12.89
CA ALA A 21 -22.27 -4.85 -11.44
C ALA A 21 -23.46 -5.76 -11.05
N PRO A 22 -23.34 -6.58 -9.98
CA PRO A 22 -24.45 -7.43 -9.55
C PRO A 22 -25.61 -6.57 -9.03
N SER A 23 -26.82 -6.85 -9.48
CA SER A 23 -28.00 -6.07 -9.09
C SER A 23 -28.26 -6.15 -7.59
N ARG A 24 -28.94 -5.14 -7.03
CA ARG A 24 -29.30 -5.11 -5.61
C ARG A 24 -30.00 -6.40 -5.15
N THR A 25 -30.89 -6.94 -5.97
CA THR A 25 -31.58 -8.21 -5.70
C THR A 25 -30.60 -9.38 -5.63
N GLN A 26 -29.66 -9.47 -6.57
CA GLN A 26 -28.64 -10.53 -6.56
C GLN A 26 -27.78 -10.46 -5.29
N GLN A 27 -27.36 -9.26 -4.87
CA GLN A 27 -26.57 -9.07 -3.65
C GLN A 27 -27.33 -9.52 -2.39
N ILE A 28 -28.61 -9.17 -2.27
CA ILE A 28 -29.48 -9.59 -1.15
C ILE A 28 -29.65 -11.12 -1.14
N VAL A 29 -29.85 -11.74 -2.31
CA VAL A 29 -29.96 -13.21 -2.42
C VAL A 29 -28.65 -13.88 -2.00
N THR A 30 -27.51 -13.39 -2.47
CA THR A 30 -26.19 -13.91 -2.07
C THR A 30 -25.99 -13.79 -0.56
N ALA A 31 -26.35 -12.65 0.04
CA ALA A 31 -26.32 -12.46 1.49
C ALA A 31 -27.26 -13.44 2.22
N GLY A 32 -28.47 -13.67 1.69
CA GLY A 32 -29.39 -14.67 2.23
C GLY A 32 -28.81 -16.09 2.20
N VAL A 33 -28.18 -16.51 1.10
CA VAL A 33 -27.52 -17.82 0.99
C VAL A 33 -26.38 -17.94 1.99
N LEU A 34 -25.52 -16.93 2.08
CA LEU A 34 -24.43 -16.89 3.07
C LEU A 34 -24.97 -16.98 4.51
N GLY A 35 -26.05 -16.24 4.79
CA GLY A 35 -26.75 -16.28 6.06
C GLY A 35 -27.31 -17.66 6.38
N ALA A 36 -27.89 -18.35 5.39
CA ALA A 36 -28.41 -19.70 5.55
C ALA A 36 -27.31 -20.70 5.94
N LEU A 37 -26.18 -20.65 5.24
CA LEU A 37 -25.01 -21.51 5.52
C LEU A 37 -24.47 -21.24 6.93
N ALA A 38 -24.33 -19.97 7.30
CA ALA A 38 -23.90 -19.57 8.64
C ALA A 38 -24.87 -20.07 9.72
N GLY A 39 -26.16 -19.84 9.53
CA GLY A 39 -27.20 -20.25 10.47
C GLY A 39 -27.29 -21.77 10.64
N ALA A 40 -27.16 -22.53 9.56
CA ALA A 40 -27.06 -23.98 9.59
C ALA A 40 -25.84 -24.45 10.40
N ALA A 41 -24.66 -23.86 10.14
CA ALA A 41 -23.43 -24.17 10.86
C ALA A 41 -23.51 -23.87 12.36
N LEU A 42 -24.14 -22.75 12.74
CA LEU A 42 -24.36 -22.37 14.13
C LEU A 42 -25.40 -23.24 14.85
N GLY A 43 -26.35 -23.81 14.12
CA GLY A 43 -27.42 -24.68 14.63
C GLY A 43 -27.05 -26.17 14.71
N SER A 44 -25.99 -26.60 14.02
CA SER A 44 -25.74 -28.01 13.73
C SER A 44 -25.54 -28.89 14.96
N HIS A 45 -24.95 -28.36 16.04
CA HIS A 45 -24.72 -29.11 17.28
C HIS A 45 -25.99 -29.35 18.10
N ARG A 46 -27.12 -28.74 17.72
CA ARG A 46 -28.40 -28.85 18.42
C ARG A 46 -29.43 -29.71 17.67
N GLY A 47 -29.00 -30.46 16.66
CA GLY A 47 -29.82 -31.40 15.89
C GLY A 47 -30.51 -30.79 14.66
N ARG A 48 -31.04 -31.67 13.79
CA ARG A 48 -31.54 -31.33 12.45
C ARG A 48 -32.59 -30.20 12.43
N ARG A 49 -33.53 -30.20 13.39
CA ARG A 49 -34.56 -29.16 13.49
C ARG A 49 -33.95 -27.78 13.75
N ARG A 50 -32.94 -27.69 14.63
CA ARG A 50 -32.24 -26.43 14.94
C ARG A 50 -31.33 -25.99 13.79
N THR A 51 -30.76 -26.92 13.02
CA THR A 51 -30.05 -26.61 11.77
C THR A 51 -30.97 -25.94 10.76
N ALA A 52 -32.15 -26.52 10.50
CA ALA A 52 -33.11 -25.97 9.54
C ALA A 52 -33.62 -24.58 9.97
N TRP A 53 -34.02 -24.43 11.23
CA TRP A 53 -34.40 -23.12 11.78
C TRP A 53 -33.24 -22.12 11.76
N GLY A 54 -32.03 -22.57 12.06
CA GLY A 54 -30.82 -21.75 11.97
C GLY A 54 -30.61 -21.22 10.55
N ALA A 55 -30.74 -22.08 9.54
CA ALA A 55 -30.62 -21.69 8.14
C ALA A 55 -31.66 -20.63 7.73
N LEU A 56 -32.93 -20.84 8.07
CA LEU A 56 -33.99 -19.87 7.79
C LEU A 56 -33.76 -18.53 8.48
N ALA A 57 -33.44 -18.56 9.79
CA ALA A 57 -33.18 -17.35 10.57
C ALA A 57 -31.93 -16.61 10.08
N GLY A 58 -30.88 -17.34 9.73
CA GLY A 58 -29.64 -16.78 9.18
C GLY A 58 -29.86 -16.12 7.82
N ALA A 59 -30.64 -16.76 6.93
CA ALA A 59 -31.00 -16.20 5.63
C ALA A 59 -31.79 -14.89 5.76
N ALA A 60 -32.82 -14.90 6.61
CA ALA A 60 -33.62 -13.71 6.89
C ALA A 60 -32.77 -12.59 7.50
N CYS A 61 -31.93 -12.91 8.49
CA CYS A 61 -31.08 -11.93 9.18
C CYS A 61 -30.06 -11.30 8.22
N LEU A 62 -29.28 -12.09 7.49
CA LEU A 62 -28.23 -11.52 6.64
C LEU A 62 -28.82 -10.86 5.37
N GLY A 63 -29.92 -11.38 4.84
CA GLY A 63 -30.66 -10.76 3.74
C GLY A 63 -31.26 -9.40 4.15
N THR A 64 -31.83 -9.28 5.35
CA THR A 64 -32.34 -7.99 5.87
C THR A 64 -31.21 -7.01 6.16
N VAL A 65 -30.11 -7.48 6.76
CA VAL A 65 -28.89 -6.69 6.97
C VAL A 65 -28.40 -6.10 5.64
N GLU A 66 -28.28 -6.91 4.59
CA GLU A 66 -27.85 -6.46 3.28
C GLU A 66 -28.87 -5.49 2.66
N ALA A 67 -30.16 -5.82 2.70
CA ALA A 67 -31.21 -4.97 2.16
C ALA A 67 -31.22 -3.56 2.76
N VAL A 68 -31.07 -3.46 4.09
CA VAL A 68 -30.99 -2.19 4.83
C VAL A 68 -29.67 -1.47 4.54
N ALA A 69 -28.55 -2.19 4.48
CA ALA A 69 -27.26 -1.59 4.15
C ALA A 69 -27.28 -0.96 2.75
N ARG A 70 -27.84 -1.66 1.76
CA ARG A 70 -27.98 -1.17 0.38
C ARG A 70 -29.01 -0.05 0.26
N ALA A 71 -30.06 -0.05 1.07
CA ALA A 71 -31.04 1.04 1.09
C ALA A 71 -30.42 2.39 1.50
N ARG A 72 -29.39 2.34 2.33
CA ARG A 72 -28.72 3.52 2.89
C ARG A 72 -27.41 3.87 2.18
N GLN A 73 -26.95 3.03 1.26
CA GLN A 73 -25.67 3.20 0.59
C GLN A 73 -25.79 4.23 -0.53
N GLN A 74 -24.92 5.23 -0.52
CA GLN A 74 -24.82 6.16 -1.65
C GLN A 74 -23.93 5.59 -2.77
N PRO A 75 -24.09 6.05 -4.02
CA PRO A 75 -23.21 5.68 -5.12
C PRO A 75 -21.73 5.86 -4.76
N GLY A 76 -20.89 4.89 -5.11
CA GLY A 76 -19.44 4.92 -4.84
C GLY A 76 -19.02 4.60 -3.40
N GLN A 77 -19.94 4.51 -2.44
CA GLN A 77 -19.59 4.09 -1.08
C GLN A 77 -19.47 2.58 -0.97
N ILE A 78 -18.70 2.10 0.01
CA ILE A 78 -18.72 0.68 0.41
C ILE A 78 -19.89 0.39 1.37
N PRO A 79 -20.34 -0.87 1.50
CA PRO A 79 -21.36 -1.22 2.48
C PRO A 79 -20.98 -0.79 3.89
N SER A 80 -22.01 -0.40 4.65
CA SER A 80 -21.87 0.03 6.04
C SER A 80 -21.05 -0.97 6.88
N TRP A 81 -20.35 -0.44 7.87
CA TRP A 81 -19.45 -1.24 8.71
C TRP A 81 -20.17 -2.43 9.38
N TRP A 82 -21.36 -2.23 9.94
CA TRP A 82 -22.10 -3.28 10.65
C TRP A 82 -22.49 -4.43 9.72
N ALA A 83 -22.88 -4.13 8.47
CA ALA A 83 -23.19 -5.15 7.48
C ALA A 83 -21.94 -5.98 7.11
N ARG A 84 -20.78 -5.32 6.94
CA ARG A 84 -19.51 -6.01 6.69
C ARG A 84 -19.07 -6.88 7.87
N VAL A 85 -19.31 -6.45 9.11
CA VAL A 85 -19.02 -7.26 10.32
C VAL A 85 -19.94 -8.49 10.38
N ALA A 86 -21.24 -8.31 10.12
CA ALA A 86 -22.19 -9.42 10.07
C ALA A 86 -21.81 -10.46 9.00
N ALA A 87 -21.50 -9.99 7.78
CA ALA A 87 -21.04 -10.86 6.69
C ALA A 87 -19.74 -11.61 7.05
N SER A 88 -18.78 -10.94 7.71
CA SER A 88 -17.53 -11.58 8.17
C SER A 88 -17.80 -12.70 9.17
N GLY A 89 -18.71 -12.49 10.12
CA GLY A 89 -19.15 -13.53 11.06
C GLY A 89 -19.86 -14.69 10.37
N ALA A 90 -20.69 -14.39 9.37
CA ALA A 90 -21.41 -15.38 8.58
C ALA A 90 -20.46 -16.26 7.74
N ILE A 91 -19.39 -15.69 7.19
CA ILE A 91 -18.32 -16.44 6.49
C ILE A 91 -17.55 -17.31 7.49
N ALA A 92 -17.24 -16.80 8.68
CA ALA A 92 -16.45 -17.51 9.67
C ALA A 92 -17.16 -18.73 10.27
N ALA A 93 -18.49 -18.69 10.41
CA ALA A 93 -19.29 -19.77 10.99
C ALA A 93 -19.15 -21.14 10.28
N PRO A 94 -19.39 -21.28 8.96
CA PRO A 94 -19.26 -22.55 8.25
C PRO A 94 -17.80 -23.01 8.17
N VAL A 95 -16.84 -22.09 8.04
CA VAL A 95 -15.41 -22.41 8.07
C VAL A 95 -15.02 -23.00 9.43
N GLY A 96 -15.45 -22.37 10.52
CA GLY A 96 -15.23 -22.87 11.88
C GLY A 96 -15.90 -24.21 12.13
N TRP A 97 -17.10 -24.42 11.61
CA TRP A 97 -17.79 -25.72 11.65
C TRP A 97 -16.98 -26.83 10.95
N ALA A 98 -16.56 -26.58 9.70
CA ALA A 98 -15.82 -27.55 8.90
C ALA A 98 -14.45 -27.87 9.53
N ALA A 99 -13.71 -26.84 9.93
CA ALA A 99 -12.41 -26.99 10.59
C ALA A 99 -12.54 -27.73 11.92
N GLY A 100 -13.54 -27.39 12.74
CA GLY A 100 -13.81 -28.09 14.00
C GLY A 100 -14.16 -29.56 13.81
N ARG A 101 -14.92 -29.90 12.75
CA ARG A 101 -15.24 -31.29 12.39
C ARG A 101 -14.01 -32.07 11.92
N ALA A 102 -13.12 -31.42 11.16
CA ALA A 102 -11.92 -32.06 10.60
C ALA A 102 -10.82 -32.26 11.65
N THR A 103 -10.68 -31.35 12.60
CA THR A 103 -9.53 -31.33 13.54
C THR A 103 -9.87 -31.78 14.96
N GLY A 104 -11.14 -31.75 15.36
CA GLY A 104 -11.53 -31.97 16.76
C GLY A 104 -11.04 -30.87 17.71
N ALA A 105 -10.57 -29.73 17.17
CA ALA A 105 -9.96 -28.66 17.96
C ALA A 105 -10.95 -28.05 18.98
N GLY A 106 -10.46 -27.83 20.20
CA GLY A 106 -11.22 -27.19 21.26
C GLY A 106 -11.49 -25.69 21.01
N PRO A 107 -12.41 -25.07 21.76
CA PRO A 107 -12.82 -23.67 21.57
C PRO A 107 -11.65 -22.67 21.58
N VAL A 108 -10.65 -22.86 22.45
CA VAL A 108 -9.50 -21.96 22.52
C VAL A 108 -8.71 -22.01 21.21
N VAL A 109 -8.43 -23.20 20.68
CA VAL A 109 -7.67 -23.38 19.44
C VAL A 109 -8.43 -22.79 18.24
N VAL A 110 -9.74 -23.08 18.14
CA VAL A 110 -10.60 -22.51 17.08
C VAL A 110 -10.64 -20.99 17.16
N GLY A 111 -10.80 -20.43 18.37
CA GLY A 111 -10.77 -18.99 18.60
C GLY A 111 -9.44 -18.37 18.19
N THR A 112 -8.31 -18.91 18.68
CA THR A 112 -6.97 -18.43 18.33
C THR A 112 -6.73 -18.46 16.82
N ALA A 113 -7.12 -19.53 16.13
CA ALA A 113 -6.94 -19.67 14.68
C ALA A 113 -7.82 -18.67 13.89
N ALA A 114 -9.11 -18.57 14.23
CA ALA A 114 -10.01 -17.60 13.61
C ALA A 114 -9.55 -16.15 13.84
N GLY A 115 -9.08 -15.87 15.05
CA GLY A 115 -8.48 -14.59 15.42
C GLY A 115 -7.20 -14.29 14.64
N ALA A 116 -6.31 -15.26 14.48
CA ALA A 116 -5.09 -15.12 13.67
C ALA A 116 -5.40 -14.78 12.21
N VAL A 117 -6.38 -15.46 11.60
CA VAL A 117 -6.83 -15.14 10.23
C VAL A 117 -7.42 -13.73 10.16
N ALA A 118 -8.32 -13.39 11.09
CA ALA A 118 -8.96 -12.07 11.10
C ALA A 118 -7.97 -10.92 11.33
N GLY A 119 -6.96 -11.16 12.16
CA GLY A 119 -5.84 -10.25 12.44
C GLY A 119 -4.88 -10.12 11.26
N GLY A 120 -4.52 -11.24 10.63
CA GLY A 120 -3.66 -11.30 9.44
C GLY A 120 -4.19 -10.46 8.28
N LEU A 121 -5.50 -10.56 8.00
CA LEU A 121 -6.18 -9.75 6.99
C LEU A 121 -6.21 -8.24 7.32
N GLY A 122 -5.89 -7.87 8.56
CA GLY A 122 -5.90 -6.50 9.03
C GLY A 122 -4.64 -5.71 8.68
N LEU A 123 -3.57 -6.30 8.13
CA LEU A 123 -2.27 -5.72 7.70
C LEU A 123 -1.47 -4.90 8.74
N ARG A 124 -2.10 -4.31 9.77
CA ARG A 124 -1.47 -3.63 10.91
C ARG A 124 -0.80 -4.66 11.82
N PRO A 125 0.50 -4.53 12.16
CA PRO A 125 1.18 -5.46 13.06
C PRO A 125 0.45 -5.65 14.39
N GLN A 126 -0.10 -4.57 14.95
CA GLN A 126 -0.88 -4.60 16.18
C GLN A 126 -2.18 -5.41 16.02
N LYS A 127 -2.84 -5.34 14.85
CA LYS A 127 -4.03 -6.14 14.53
C LYS A 127 -3.68 -7.63 14.37
N VAL A 128 -2.54 -7.92 13.74
CA VAL A 128 -2.02 -9.28 13.57
C VAL A 128 -1.74 -9.93 14.94
N ALA A 129 -1.12 -9.19 15.87
CA ALA A 129 -0.85 -9.68 17.21
C ALA A 129 -2.13 -9.79 18.07
N LEU A 130 -3.05 -8.82 17.97
CA LEU A 130 -4.30 -8.82 18.75
C LEU A 130 -5.22 -9.99 18.37
N GLY A 131 -5.27 -10.34 17.09
CA GLY A 131 -6.12 -11.41 16.55
C GLY A 131 -6.12 -12.70 17.37
N PRO A 132 -4.98 -13.43 17.46
CA PRO A 132 -4.90 -14.69 18.18
C PRO A 132 -5.14 -14.53 19.69
N VAL A 133 -4.70 -13.42 20.30
CA VAL A 133 -4.90 -13.16 21.75
C VAL A 133 -6.39 -12.99 22.07
N LEU A 134 -7.08 -12.15 21.32
CA LEU A 134 -8.52 -11.94 21.47
C LEU A 134 -9.30 -13.22 21.15
N GLY A 135 -8.89 -13.94 20.11
CA GLY A 135 -9.46 -15.23 19.75
C GLY A 135 -9.34 -16.27 20.86
N ALA A 136 -8.16 -16.38 21.49
CA ALA A 136 -7.95 -17.26 22.64
C ALA A 136 -8.83 -16.88 23.83
N ALA A 137 -8.97 -15.58 24.12
CA ALA A 137 -9.80 -15.06 25.20
C ALA A 137 -11.29 -15.36 24.97
N ILE A 138 -11.81 -15.11 23.76
CA ILE A 138 -13.18 -15.45 23.37
C ILE A 138 -13.40 -16.96 23.44
N GLY A 139 -12.48 -17.75 22.89
CA GLY A 139 -12.54 -19.21 22.94
C GLY A 139 -12.60 -19.74 24.38
N ARG A 140 -11.78 -19.20 25.29
CA ARG A 140 -11.80 -19.55 26.72
C ARG A 140 -13.12 -19.15 27.38
N GLY A 141 -13.62 -17.94 27.11
CA GLY A 141 -14.90 -17.48 27.62
C GLY A 141 -16.07 -18.37 27.19
N LEU A 142 -16.11 -18.76 25.92
CA LEU A 142 -17.16 -19.62 25.38
C LEU A 142 -17.03 -21.09 25.78
N ALA A 143 -15.82 -21.56 26.10
CA ALA A 143 -15.60 -22.93 26.58
C ALA A 143 -16.38 -23.25 27.86
N THR A 144 -16.61 -22.24 28.71
CA THR A 144 -17.38 -22.37 29.97
C THR A 144 -18.89 -22.53 29.75
N ARG A 145 -19.39 -22.35 28.51
CA ARG A 145 -20.82 -22.34 28.19
C ARG A 145 -21.15 -23.49 27.23
N PRO A 146 -21.83 -24.57 27.70
CA PRO A 146 -22.05 -25.79 26.91
C PRO A 146 -22.72 -25.56 25.55
N GLY A 147 -23.62 -24.57 25.44
CA GLY A 147 -24.29 -24.23 24.20
C GLY A 147 -23.47 -23.38 23.21
N LEU A 148 -22.36 -22.78 23.64
CA LEU A 148 -21.58 -21.82 22.85
C LEU A 148 -20.16 -22.31 22.52
N LYS A 149 -19.73 -23.45 23.07
CA LYS A 149 -18.43 -24.07 22.75
C LYS A 149 -18.34 -24.67 21.34
N ALA A 150 -19.42 -24.64 20.55
CA ALA A 150 -19.43 -25.17 19.19
C ALA A 150 -18.44 -24.39 18.30
N PRO A 151 -17.58 -25.05 17.50
CA PRO A 151 -16.55 -24.40 16.68
C PRO A 151 -17.09 -23.29 15.77
N ALA A 152 -18.27 -23.49 15.17
CA ALA A 152 -18.94 -22.48 14.35
C ALA A 152 -19.24 -21.19 15.12
N VAL A 153 -19.74 -21.32 16.35
CA VAL A 153 -20.08 -20.20 17.23
C VAL A 153 -18.81 -19.46 17.66
N VAL A 154 -17.78 -20.21 18.03
CA VAL A 154 -16.49 -19.63 18.46
C VAL A 154 -15.83 -18.86 17.33
N ALA A 155 -15.77 -19.42 16.12
CA ALA A 155 -15.19 -18.74 14.97
C ALA A 155 -15.95 -17.45 14.61
N ALA A 156 -17.28 -17.53 14.52
CA ALA A 156 -18.12 -16.36 14.23
C ALA A 156 -18.00 -15.28 15.30
N ALA A 157 -18.10 -15.64 16.58
CA ALA A 157 -17.95 -14.71 17.70
C ALA A 157 -16.55 -14.09 17.74
N THR A 158 -15.51 -14.87 17.43
CA THR A 158 -14.14 -14.36 17.36
C THR A 158 -13.97 -13.34 16.25
N VAL A 159 -14.43 -13.63 15.03
CA VAL A 159 -14.29 -12.71 13.90
C VAL A 159 -15.09 -11.43 14.13
N VAL A 160 -16.34 -11.54 14.61
CA VAL A 160 -17.18 -10.37 14.94
C VAL A 160 -16.56 -9.56 16.08
N GLY A 161 -16.16 -10.23 17.18
CA GLY A 161 -15.53 -9.58 18.33
C GLY A 161 -14.22 -8.90 17.95
N PHE A 162 -13.39 -9.54 17.13
CA PHE A 162 -12.18 -8.94 16.58
C PHE A 162 -12.49 -7.71 15.74
N ARG A 163 -13.47 -7.77 14.83
CA ARG A 163 -13.82 -6.61 13.99
C ARG A 163 -14.37 -5.45 14.82
N ALA A 164 -15.14 -5.73 15.87
CA ALA A 164 -15.62 -4.72 16.82
C ALA A 164 -14.49 -4.07 17.62
N VAL A 165 -13.66 -4.88 18.29
CA VAL A 165 -12.51 -4.36 19.07
C VAL A 165 -11.53 -3.64 18.17
N SER A 166 -11.25 -4.17 16.98
CA SER A 166 -10.32 -3.58 16.01
C SER A 166 -10.81 -2.22 15.50
N ALA A 167 -12.12 -2.04 15.31
CA ALA A 167 -12.69 -0.75 14.91
C ALA A 167 -12.62 0.29 16.04
N LEU A 168 -12.75 -0.13 17.30
CA LEU A 168 -12.66 0.75 18.47
C LEU A 168 -11.22 1.15 18.81
N VAL A 169 -10.29 0.18 18.77
CA VAL A 169 -8.90 0.38 19.18
C VAL A 169 -8.04 1.00 18.07
N PHE A 170 -8.40 0.76 16.81
CA PHE A 170 -7.64 1.24 15.65
C PHE A 170 -8.56 1.99 14.68
N PRO A 171 -9.07 3.17 15.07
CA PRO A 171 -10.03 3.93 14.28
C PRO A 171 -9.43 4.48 12.98
N ASP A 172 -8.13 4.75 12.96
CA ASP A 172 -7.50 5.39 11.80
C ASP A 172 -7.55 4.48 10.57
N PRO A 173 -7.85 5.02 9.38
CA PRO A 173 -7.79 4.26 8.14
C PRO A 173 -6.34 3.86 7.81
N GLN A 174 -6.17 2.76 7.07
CA GLN A 174 -4.87 2.37 6.49
C GLN A 174 -4.70 2.91 5.08
N VAL A 175 -5.82 3.06 4.39
CA VAL A 175 -5.90 3.65 3.07
C VAL A 175 -7.12 4.55 3.10
N SER A 176 -6.94 5.80 2.70
CA SER A 176 -8.02 6.79 2.58
C SER A 176 -8.04 7.32 1.15
N LEU A 177 -9.22 7.32 0.52
CA LEU A 177 -9.39 7.95 -0.78
C LEU A 177 -9.05 9.45 -0.63
N LEU A 178 -8.11 9.92 -1.42
CA LEU A 178 -7.68 11.32 -1.44
C LEU A 178 -8.51 12.10 -2.46
N ALA A 179 -8.59 11.58 -3.67
CA ALA A 179 -9.28 12.19 -4.79
C ALA A 179 -9.68 11.12 -5.80
N GLU A 180 -10.77 11.38 -6.52
CA GLU A 180 -11.28 10.52 -7.59
C GLU A 180 -11.49 11.35 -8.85
N ARG A 181 -11.07 10.80 -9.99
CA ARG A 181 -11.21 11.42 -11.33
C ARG A 181 -10.66 12.84 -11.40
N VAL A 182 -9.44 13.03 -10.91
CA VAL A 182 -8.73 14.31 -10.98
C VAL A 182 -7.60 14.24 -12.01
N THR A 183 -7.09 15.40 -12.42
CA THR A 183 -5.96 15.44 -13.35
C THR A 183 -4.63 15.39 -12.60
N ALA A 184 -3.53 15.12 -13.31
CA ALA A 184 -2.18 15.18 -12.73
C ALA A 184 -1.81 16.58 -12.18
N ARG A 185 -2.44 17.64 -12.70
CA ARG A 185 -2.21 19.01 -12.22
C ARG A 185 -2.80 19.27 -10.84
N ASP A 186 -3.85 18.55 -10.49
CA ASP A 186 -4.51 18.67 -9.19
C ASP A 186 -3.73 17.95 -8.07
N LEU A 187 -2.87 16.99 -8.45
CA LEU A 187 -2.03 16.20 -7.54
C LEU A 187 -0.55 16.25 -7.95
N PRO A 188 0.10 17.43 -7.90
CA PRO A 188 1.48 17.61 -8.39
C PRO A 188 2.53 16.80 -7.61
N PHE A 189 2.18 16.33 -6.41
CA PHE A 189 3.00 15.44 -5.59
C PHE A 189 2.99 13.99 -6.09
N VAL A 190 2.01 13.57 -6.87
CA VAL A 190 1.92 12.21 -7.41
C VAL A 190 2.72 12.13 -8.72
N VAL A 191 3.38 10.99 -8.96
CA VAL A 191 4.06 10.70 -10.24
C VAL A 191 3.23 9.67 -11.01
N PRO A 192 2.29 10.09 -11.89
CA PRO A 192 1.30 9.22 -12.52
C PRO A 192 1.86 8.54 -13.79
N LEU A 193 2.96 7.83 -13.64
CA LEU A 193 3.63 7.10 -14.72
C LEU A 193 3.47 5.59 -14.44
N GLU A 194 2.37 4.99 -14.89
CA GLU A 194 2.08 3.57 -14.69
C GLU A 194 2.89 2.65 -15.61
N ALA A 195 2.99 1.37 -15.24
CA ALA A 195 3.39 0.33 -16.16
C ALA A 195 2.19 -0.17 -16.99
N ARG A 196 2.38 -0.33 -18.30
CA ARG A 196 1.39 -0.94 -19.20
C ARG A 196 1.46 -2.45 -19.26
N THR A 197 2.50 -3.03 -18.65
CA THR A 197 2.75 -4.47 -18.56
C THR A 197 2.52 -4.94 -17.13
N ARG A 198 2.26 -6.25 -16.96
CA ARG A 198 2.15 -6.87 -15.62
C ARG A 198 3.48 -6.92 -14.86
N TYR A 199 4.58 -7.03 -15.60
CA TYR A 199 5.93 -7.04 -15.08
C TYR A 199 6.64 -5.76 -15.50
N VAL A 200 7.08 -4.98 -14.52
CA VAL A 200 7.71 -3.67 -14.74
C VAL A 200 9.15 -3.84 -15.25
N GLY A 201 9.99 -4.50 -14.45
CA GLY A 201 11.35 -4.86 -14.84
C GLY A 201 12.28 -3.70 -15.20
N THR A 202 13.46 -4.04 -15.70
CA THR A 202 14.50 -3.08 -16.10
C THR A 202 14.22 -2.42 -17.46
N GLY A 203 13.22 -2.91 -18.21
CA GLY A 203 12.82 -2.39 -19.52
C GLY A 203 11.79 -1.26 -19.47
N TYR A 204 11.22 -0.96 -18.31
CA TYR A 204 10.11 -0.02 -18.16
C TYR A 204 10.35 1.35 -18.80
N VAL A 205 11.53 1.98 -18.56
CA VAL A 205 11.80 3.35 -19.05
C VAL A 205 11.78 3.41 -20.57
N ARG A 206 12.22 2.34 -21.24
CA ARG A 206 12.14 2.20 -22.70
C ARG A 206 10.70 2.13 -23.19
N ASP A 207 9.84 1.41 -22.47
CA ASP A 207 8.42 1.30 -22.83
C ASP A 207 7.68 2.60 -22.54
N LEU A 208 8.02 3.29 -21.45
CA LEU A 208 7.50 4.61 -21.13
C LEU A 208 7.87 5.64 -22.21
N ALA A 209 9.10 5.60 -22.74
CA ALA A 209 9.53 6.50 -23.82
C ALA A 209 8.62 6.41 -25.06
N LYS A 210 8.18 5.19 -25.43
CA LYS A 210 7.23 4.98 -26.55
C LYS A 210 5.87 5.61 -26.28
N VAL A 211 5.43 5.62 -25.01
CA VAL A 211 4.15 6.21 -24.59
C VAL A 211 4.23 7.74 -24.60
N LEU A 212 5.34 8.30 -24.12
CA LEU A 212 5.56 9.74 -24.05
C LEU A 212 6.00 10.34 -25.39
N GLY A 213 6.38 9.53 -26.38
CA GLY A 213 6.93 10.00 -27.65
C GLY A 213 8.35 10.56 -27.54
N GLY A 214 9.08 10.23 -26.46
CA GLY A 214 10.45 10.69 -26.22
C GLY A 214 11.52 9.69 -26.67
N VAL A 215 12.77 10.14 -26.72
CA VAL A 215 13.92 9.29 -27.07
C VAL A 215 14.45 8.63 -25.80
N TYR A 216 14.50 7.30 -25.79
CA TYR A 216 15.08 6.52 -24.70
C TYR A 216 16.61 6.50 -24.78
N VAL A 217 17.27 6.86 -23.68
CA VAL A 217 18.72 6.78 -23.54
C VAL A 217 19.05 5.88 -22.33
N PRO A 218 19.68 4.71 -22.55
CA PRO A 218 20.06 3.82 -21.46
C PRO A 218 21.32 4.30 -20.75
N ALA A 219 21.43 4.04 -19.44
CA ALA A 219 22.64 4.24 -18.65
C ALA A 219 23.33 5.61 -18.87
N THR A 220 22.53 6.68 -18.84
CA THR A 220 22.99 8.04 -19.12
C THR A 220 24.12 8.43 -18.16
N GLU A 221 25.25 8.86 -18.73
CA GLU A 221 26.39 9.31 -17.94
C GLU A 221 26.16 10.72 -17.38
N ASP A 222 26.87 11.02 -16.30
CA ASP A 222 26.93 12.34 -15.67
C ASP A 222 25.58 12.99 -15.28
N VAL A 223 24.59 12.18 -14.92
CA VAL A 223 23.24 12.60 -14.55
C VAL A 223 22.90 12.22 -13.11
N GLY A 224 22.09 13.06 -12.47
CA GLY A 224 21.53 12.83 -11.14
C GLY A 224 20.10 12.34 -11.14
N ILE A 225 19.64 11.96 -9.95
CA ILE A 225 18.21 11.70 -9.70
C ILE A 225 17.38 12.99 -9.69
N VAL A 226 18.01 14.13 -9.43
CA VAL A 226 17.42 15.47 -9.59
C VAL A 226 18.27 16.30 -10.57
N ALA A 227 17.65 17.30 -11.19
CA ALA A 227 18.36 18.20 -12.09
C ALA A 227 19.20 19.23 -11.33
N SER A 228 18.65 19.80 -10.25
CA SER A 228 19.33 20.71 -9.34
C SER A 228 18.71 20.58 -7.95
N LEU A 229 19.55 20.61 -6.90
CA LEU A 229 19.06 20.71 -5.53
C LEU A 229 18.40 22.06 -5.23
N ASP A 230 18.61 23.07 -6.06
CA ASP A 230 18.04 24.40 -5.84
C ASP A 230 16.50 24.39 -5.94
N GLU A 231 15.95 23.45 -6.71
CA GLU A 231 14.50 23.23 -6.80
C GLU A 231 13.87 22.79 -5.47
N LEU A 232 14.69 22.28 -4.54
CA LEU A 232 14.27 21.80 -3.23
C LEU A 232 14.26 22.89 -2.15
N GLU A 233 14.70 24.11 -2.47
CA GLU A 233 14.76 25.22 -1.52
C GLU A 233 13.41 25.47 -0.83
N GLY A 234 13.45 25.68 0.47
CA GLY A 234 12.30 26.07 1.28
C GLY A 234 12.72 26.44 2.71
N PRO A 235 11.76 26.78 3.58
CA PRO A 235 12.05 27.25 4.93
C PRO A 235 12.85 26.28 5.83
N ASP A 236 12.81 24.97 5.55
CA ASP A 236 13.54 23.96 6.33
C ASP A 236 14.80 23.44 5.62
N PHE A 237 15.12 23.95 4.43
CA PHE A 237 16.23 23.48 3.60
C PHE A 237 16.78 24.58 2.69
N ALA A 238 18.04 24.95 2.92
CA ALA A 238 18.81 25.84 2.06
C ALA A 238 19.86 25.02 1.27
N PRO A 239 19.74 24.94 -0.06
CA PRO A 239 20.67 24.17 -0.90
C PRO A 239 22.13 24.62 -0.82
N ALA A 240 22.38 25.88 -0.46
CA ALA A 240 23.73 26.46 -0.31
C ALA A 240 24.49 25.91 0.90
N ASP A 241 23.78 25.40 1.91
CA ASP A 241 24.36 24.88 3.15
C ASP A 241 24.72 23.38 3.05
N VAL A 242 24.42 22.75 1.92
CA VAL A 242 24.67 21.34 1.67
C VAL A 242 26.14 21.10 1.33
N ASP A 243 26.70 20.05 1.90
CA ASP A 243 28.06 19.61 1.59
C ASP A 243 28.19 19.34 0.08
N PRO A 244 29.24 19.85 -0.59
CA PRO A 244 29.41 19.68 -2.04
C PRO A 244 29.37 18.21 -2.51
N LEU A 245 29.81 17.26 -1.69
CA LEU A 245 29.76 15.83 -2.02
C LEU A 245 28.33 15.29 -1.98
N VAL A 246 27.52 15.76 -1.03
CA VAL A 246 26.08 15.42 -0.97
C VAL A 246 25.36 16.01 -2.17
N ARG A 247 25.63 17.28 -2.51
CA ARG A 247 25.07 17.92 -3.70
C ARG A 247 25.43 17.17 -4.98
N GLU A 248 26.71 16.87 -5.17
CA GLU A 248 27.18 16.11 -6.32
C GLU A 248 26.49 14.74 -6.43
N PHE A 249 26.24 14.05 -5.31
CA PHE A 249 25.53 12.78 -5.34
C PHE A 249 24.10 12.89 -5.87
N TYR A 250 23.36 13.93 -5.50
CA TYR A 250 21.99 14.12 -5.96
C TYR A 250 21.91 14.57 -7.43
N GLU A 251 22.81 15.48 -7.84
CA GLU A 251 22.85 16.08 -9.18
C GLU A 251 23.63 15.25 -10.22
N HIS A 252 24.52 14.35 -9.76
CA HIS A 252 25.36 13.48 -10.60
C HIS A 252 25.48 12.05 -10.03
N THR A 253 24.36 11.48 -9.60
CA THR A 253 24.27 10.14 -8.99
C THR A 253 24.99 9.05 -9.79
N THR A 254 25.04 9.10 -11.13
CA THR A 254 25.71 8.07 -11.93
C THR A 254 27.23 8.02 -11.75
N ARG A 255 27.85 9.07 -11.20
CA ARG A 255 29.26 9.09 -10.78
C ARG A 255 29.55 8.22 -9.57
N PHE A 256 28.52 7.74 -8.86
CA PHE A 256 28.68 7.00 -7.61
C PHE A 256 28.27 5.53 -7.75
N ALA A 257 28.97 4.66 -7.03
CA ALA A 257 28.57 3.29 -6.73
C ALA A 257 27.94 3.26 -5.34
N LEU A 258 26.91 2.42 -5.17
CA LEU A 258 26.16 2.31 -3.91
C LEU A 258 26.17 0.86 -3.44
N ASP A 259 26.67 0.65 -2.24
CA ASP A 259 26.54 -0.62 -1.52
C ASP A 259 25.46 -0.49 -0.44
N ILE A 260 24.61 -1.51 -0.32
CA ILE A 260 23.44 -1.48 0.56
C ILE A 260 23.49 -2.65 1.54
N VAL A 261 23.48 -2.34 2.83
CA VAL A 261 23.33 -3.33 3.90
C VAL A 261 21.94 -3.19 4.53
N PRO A 262 21.02 -4.12 4.26
CA PRO A 262 19.68 -4.06 4.83
C PRO A 262 19.65 -4.59 6.27
N GLU A 263 19.05 -3.83 7.17
CA GLU A 263 18.80 -4.20 8.56
C GLU A 263 17.29 -4.35 8.81
N TRP A 264 16.81 -5.59 8.67
CA TRP A 264 15.41 -5.94 8.91
C TRP A 264 15.15 -6.26 10.38
N ARG A 265 14.08 -5.69 10.94
CA ARG A 265 13.54 -6.15 12.23
C ARG A 265 13.00 -7.57 12.10
N THR A 266 13.29 -8.40 13.10
CA THR A 266 12.98 -9.85 13.08
C THR A 266 11.50 -10.15 12.95
N TRP A 267 10.64 -9.30 13.51
CA TRP A 267 9.18 -9.47 13.49
C TRP A 267 8.56 -9.31 12.10
N VAL A 268 9.20 -8.61 11.15
CA VAL A 268 8.69 -8.40 9.78
C VAL A 268 9.09 -9.49 8.81
N ARG A 269 10.22 -10.17 9.05
CA ARG A 269 10.79 -11.15 8.12
C ARG A 269 9.79 -12.17 7.55
N PRO A 270 8.92 -12.84 8.34
CA PRO A 270 8.00 -13.82 7.77
C PRO A 270 6.96 -13.19 6.83
N GLY A 271 6.41 -12.03 7.19
CA GLY A 271 5.44 -11.31 6.36
C GLY A 271 6.08 -10.80 5.07
N TYR A 272 7.32 -10.31 5.14
CA TYR A 272 8.04 -9.87 3.96
C TYR A 272 8.37 -11.02 3.00
N LEU A 273 8.71 -12.21 3.47
CA LEU A 273 8.91 -13.37 2.58
C LEU A 273 7.65 -13.72 1.78
N LEU A 274 6.48 -13.59 2.40
CA LEU A 274 5.20 -13.79 1.71
C LEU A 274 4.96 -12.67 0.67
N TYR A 275 5.12 -11.41 1.08
CA TYR A 275 5.01 -10.25 0.18
C TYR A 275 5.95 -10.37 -1.02
N ARG A 276 7.22 -10.72 -0.77
CA ARG A 276 8.25 -10.82 -1.79
C ARG A 276 7.89 -11.84 -2.86
N ASN A 277 7.43 -13.02 -2.46
CA ASN A 277 7.15 -14.11 -3.39
C ASN A 277 5.80 -13.97 -4.11
N LEU A 278 4.79 -13.41 -3.44
CA LEU A 278 3.44 -13.31 -4.00
C LEU A 278 3.20 -12.00 -4.77
N LEU A 279 3.92 -10.93 -4.44
CA LEU A 279 3.69 -9.60 -5.01
C LEU A 279 4.96 -9.03 -5.65
N ALA A 280 6.04 -8.83 -4.88
CA ALA A 280 7.21 -8.08 -5.35
C ALA A 280 7.88 -8.69 -6.60
N ARG A 281 8.19 -9.99 -6.55
CA ARG A 281 8.82 -10.72 -7.66
C ARG A 281 7.93 -10.81 -8.90
N PRO A 282 6.66 -11.23 -8.81
CA PRO A 282 5.76 -11.24 -9.96
C PRO A 282 5.55 -9.86 -10.60
N LEU A 283 5.59 -8.78 -9.81
CA LEU A 283 5.47 -7.40 -10.31
C LEU A 283 6.78 -6.86 -10.89
N GLY A 284 7.93 -7.38 -10.45
CA GLY A 284 9.26 -6.87 -10.80
C GLY A 284 9.59 -5.53 -10.11
N GLN A 285 9.04 -5.29 -8.91
CA GLN A 285 9.21 -4.06 -8.13
C GLN A 285 9.31 -4.36 -6.63
N ALA A 286 9.98 -3.48 -5.88
CA ALA A 286 10.07 -3.50 -4.41
C ALA A 286 10.63 -4.82 -3.81
N ASN A 287 11.53 -5.48 -4.51
CA ASN A 287 12.23 -6.71 -4.11
C ASN A 287 13.54 -6.36 -3.36
N VAL A 288 13.43 -5.68 -2.22
CA VAL A 288 14.57 -5.28 -1.37
C VAL A 288 15.31 -6.52 -0.82
N PRO A 289 16.66 -6.54 -0.80
CA PRO A 289 17.43 -7.68 -0.29
C PRO A 289 17.17 -7.96 1.19
N MET A 290 17.14 -9.24 1.56
CA MET A 290 16.82 -9.70 2.93
C MET A 290 18.05 -10.10 3.74
N ASN A 291 19.12 -10.50 3.08
CA ASN A 291 20.28 -11.11 3.71
C ASN A 291 21.58 -10.57 3.14
N GLN A 292 22.64 -10.58 3.95
CA GLN A 292 23.99 -10.23 3.53
C GLN A 292 24.46 -11.02 2.29
N ARG A 293 24.02 -12.29 2.13
CA ARG A 293 24.32 -13.10 0.93
C ARG A 293 23.76 -12.50 -0.36
N GLU A 294 22.61 -11.82 -0.29
CA GLU A 294 22.03 -11.13 -1.45
C GLU A 294 22.76 -9.80 -1.70
N THR A 295 23.23 -9.13 -0.64
CA THR A 295 24.14 -7.97 -0.78
C THR A 295 25.45 -8.36 -1.49
N LEU A 296 25.98 -9.55 -1.21
CA LEU A 296 27.18 -10.07 -1.87
C LEU A 296 27.02 -10.39 -3.36
N ARG A 297 25.78 -10.44 -3.89
CA ARG A 297 25.53 -10.63 -5.33
C ARG A 297 25.91 -9.40 -6.16
N GLY A 298 26.16 -8.26 -5.52
CA GLY A 298 26.38 -6.98 -6.18
C GLY A 298 25.10 -6.37 -6.72
N ILE A 299 25.05 -5.04 -6.77
CA ILE A 299 23.90 -4.28 -7.27
C ILE A 299 24.35 -3.47 -8.47
N HIS A 300 23.71 -3.68 -9.62
CA HIS A 300 23.85 -2.80 -10.76
C HIS A 300 22.88 -1.62 -10.62
N SER A 301 23.43 -0.42 -10.59
CA SER A 301 22.68 0.84 -10.46
C SER A 301 22.93 1.69 -11.69
N ARG A 302 21.88 2.02 -12.43
CA ARG A 302 21.93 2.90 -13.61
C ARG A 302 20.74 3.84 -13.66
N ILE A 303 20.93 5.00 -14.29
CA ILE A 303 19.85 5.92 -14.61
C ILE A 303 19.60 5.84 -16.11
N ASP A 304 18.39 5.48 -16.48
CA ASP A 304 17.91 5.57 -17.86
C ASP A 304 17.08 6.85 -17.98
N THR A 305 17.26 7.59 -19.08
CA THR A 305 16.54 8.85 -19.29
C THR A 305 15.62 8.80 -20.51
N ILE A 306 14.58 9.62 -20.47
CA ILE A 306 13.79 9.98 -21.65
C ILE A 306 14.09 11.43 -21.94
N VAL A 307 14.49 11.72 -23.19
CA VAL A 307 14.76 13.08 -23.65
C VAL A 307 13.70 13.52 -24.65
N GLN A 308 13.32 14.80 -24.58
CA GLN A 308 12.46 15.43 -25.58
C GLN A 308 13.25 15.55 -26.90
N ALA A 309 12.62 15.19 -28.03
CA ALA A 309 13.29 15.17 -29.32
C ALA A 309 13.74 16.56 -29.81
N ASP A 310 13.07 17.62 -29.35
CA ASP A 310 13.21 18.96 -29.91
C ASP A 310 14.40 19.75 -29.34
N ASP A 311 14.68 19.58 -28.05
CA ASP A 311 15.70 20.36 -27.31
C ASP A 311 16.67 19.49 -26.48
N ASN A 312 16.56 18.16 -26.59
CA ASN A 312 17.34 17.19 -25.84
C ASN A 312 17.25 17.35 -24.31
N THR A 313 16.19 17.98 -23.81
CA THR A 313 15.96 18.11 -22.37
C THR A 313 15.55 16.78 -21.75
N VAL A 314 16.13 16.46 -20.59
CA VAL A 314 15.79 15.24 -19.84
C VAL A 314 14.45 15.43 -19.14
N THR A 315 13.41 14.79 -19.67
CA THR A 315 12.04 14.86 -19.14
C THR A 315 11.78 13.81 -18.06
N VAL A 316 12.42 12.65 -18.15
CA VAL A 316 12.27 11.55 -17.17
C VAL A 316 13.63 11.00 -16.78
N ARG A 317 13.82 10.78 -15.47
CA ARG A 317 14.99 10.12 -14.88
C ARG A 317 14.51 8.85 -14.17
N GLY A 318 14.70 7.70 -14.78
CA GLY A 318 14.37 6.40 -14.21
C GLY A 318 15.60 5.77 -13.55
N TRP A 319 15.63 5.73 -12.22
CA TRP A 319 16.71 5.06 -11.50
C TRP A 319 16.39 3.59 -11.33
N ILE A 320 17.17 2.73 -11.98
CA ILE A 320 16.98 1.27 -11.99
C ILE A 320 18.06 0.62 -11.13
N ARG A 321 17.65 -0.29 -10.25
CA ARG A 321 18.54 -1.18 -9.50
C ARG A 321 18.17 -2.64 -9.74
N SER A 322 19.15 -3.45 -10.11
CA SER A 322 19.02 -4.89 -10.32
C SER A 322 20.17 -5.65 -9.68
N PHE A 323 19.99 -6.96 -9.43
CA PHE A 323 21.10 -7.81 -9.01
C PHE A 323 22.09 -8.01 -10.16
N ALA A 324 23.39 -7.90 -9.86
CA ALA A 324 24.44 -7.89 -10.88
C ALA A 324 24.57 -9.22 -11.65
N ASP A 325 24.19 -10.35 -11.02
CA ASP A 325 24.36 -11.69 -11.56
C ASP A 325 23.25 -12.12 -12.54
N ASN A 326 22.02 -11.65 -12.36
CA ASN A 326 20.86 -12.11 -13.14
C ASN A 326 19.93 -10.99 -13.66
N ASP A 327 20.28 -9.72 -13.45
CA ASP A 327 19.46 -8.53 -13.77
C ASP A 327 18.04 -8.58 -13.17
N GLU A 328 17.79 -9.41 -12.15
CA GLU A 328 16.51 -9.43 -11.43
C GLU A 328 16.31 -8.04 -10.78
N PRO A 329 15.20 -7.34 -11.08
CA PRO A 329 14.97 -6.00 -10.59
C PRO A 329 14.78 -6.02 -9.07
N ILE A 330 15.45 -5.10 -8.40
CA ILE A 330 15.26 -4.81 -6.99
C ILE A 330 14.12 -3.78 -6.89
N TYR A 331 14.30 -2.63 -7.52
CA TYR A 331 13.25 -1.66 -7.79
C TYR A 331 13.72 -0.64 -8.82
N MET A 332 12.76 0.04 -9.43
CA MET A 332 12.98 1.24 -10.20
C MET A 332 12.01 2.34 -9.77
N GLY A 333 12.53 3.56 -9.72
CA GLY A 333 11.77 4.76 -9.35
C GLY A 333 12.03 5.89 -10.33
N ILE A 334 10.99 6.66 -10.62
CA ILE A 334 11.08 7.88 -11.40
C ILE A 334 11.13 9.05 -10.43
N TYR A 335 12.24 9.77 -10.44
CA TYR A 335 12.45 10.91 -9.55
C TYR A 335 12.00 12.18 -10.25
N THR A 336 11.16 12.94 -9.57
CA THR A 336 10.75 14.27 -9.96
C THR A 336 10.87 15.21 -8.78
N THR A 337 11.03 16.48 -9.10
CA THR A 337 10.98 17.60 -8.16
C THR A 337 9.79 18.45 -8.53
N TYR A 338 9.16 19.04 -7.53
CA TYR A 338 8.13 20.04 -7.76
C TYR A 338 8.08 21.01 -6.59
N ARG A 339 7.47 22.18 -6.82
CA ARG A 339 7.35 23.24 -5.82
C ARG A 339 5.88 23.50 -5.50
N ASN A 340 5.59 23.67 -4.21
CA ASN A 340 4.28 24.09 -3.72
C ASN A 340 4.43 24.94 -2.45
N GLY A 341 3.70 26.05 -2.36
CA GLY A 341 3.71 26.92 -1.17
C GLY A 341 5.11 27.44 -0.79
N GLY A 342 5.96 27.77 -1.77
CA GLY A 342 7.33 28.27 -1.53
C GLY A 342 8.32 27.20 -1.05
N ARG A 343 7.96 25.92 -1.13
CA ARG A 343 8.79 24.76 -0.74
C ARG A 343 8.98 23.84 -1.92
N GLY A 344 10.18 23.27 -2.04
CA GLY A 344 10.44 22.16 -2.95
C GLY A 344 10.24 20.81 -2.29
N TYR A 345 9.91 19.81 -3.09
CA TYR A 345 9.70 18.43 -2.69
C TYR A 345 10.35 17.49 -3.70
N VAL A 346 10.70 16.28 -3.25
CA VAL A 346 11.10 15.17 -4.12
C VAL A 346 9.96 14.17 -4.14
N SER A 347 9.46 13.84 -5.33
CA SER A 347 8.51 12.75 -5.52
C SER A 347 9.16 11.61 -6.29
N VAL A 348 8.93 10.39 -5.81
CA VAL A 348 9.45 9.17 -6.43
C VAL A 348 8.28 8.28 -6.81
N GLY A 349 8.06 8.12 -8.12
CA GLY A 349 7.06 7.23 -8.68
C GLY A 349 7.60 5.82 -8.84
N PHE A 350 6.99 4.85 -8.17
CA PHE A 350 7.19 3.42 -8.36
C PHE A 350 6.06 2.87 -9.23
N PRO A 351 6.30 2.66 -10.54
CA PRO A 351 5.26 2.20 -11.45
C PRO A 351 4.73 0.83 -11.04
N LEU A 352 3.42 0.64 -11.22
CA LEU A 352 2.67 -0.59 -11.05
C LEU A 352 1.79 -0.81 -12.30
N PRO A 353 1.28 -2.03 -12.55
CA PRO A 353 0.32 -2.24 -13.64
C PRO A 353 -0.91 -1.35 -13.46
N GLN A 354 -1.15 -0.44 -14.41
CA GLN A 354 -2.28 0.52 -14.40
C GLN A 354 -2.35 1.42 -13.14
N ALA A 355 -1.25 1.53 -12.40
CA ALA A 355 -1.17 2.32 -11.19
C ALA A 355 0.25 2.86 -10.96
N SER A 356 0.40 3.78 -10.03
CA SER A 356 1.70 4.23 -9.52
C SER A 356 1.64 4.33 -8.00
N PHE A 357 2.65 3.79 -7.34
CA PHE A 357 2.89 4.06 -5.93
C PHE A 357 3.89 5.20 -5.83
N THR A 358 3.49 6.37 -5.34
CA THR A 358 4.37 7.53 -5.20
C THR A 358 4.75 7.76 -3.75
N ALA A 359 6.02 8.04 -3.50
CA ALA A 359 6.49 8.59 -2.24
C ALA A 359 6.91 10.05 -2.44
N THR A 360 6.32 10.97 -1.69
CA THR A 360 6.64 12.39 -1.71
C THR A 360 7.35 12.77 -0.41
N LEU A 361 8.52 13.38 -0.54
CA LEU A 361 9.45 13.61 0.54
C LEU A 361 9.74 15.11 0.70
N LEU A 362 9.68 15.55 1.95
CA LEU A 362 10.07 16.88 2.39
C LEU A 362 11.60 16.91 2.62
N PRO A 363 12.34 17.79 1.93
CA PRO A 363 13.74 18.06 2.23
C PRO A 363 13.88 18.83 3.56
N LYS A 364 14.86 18.43 4.36
CA LYS A 364 15.27 19.09 5.60
C LYS A 364 16.80 19.14 5.68
N ALA A 365 17.33 20.27 6.13
CA ALA A 365 18.75 20.40 6.40
C ALA A 365 19.17 19.46 7.55
N ARG A 366 20.36 18.89 7.43
CA ARG A 366 21.00 18.10 8.48
C ARG A 366 22.25 18.83 8.98
N PRO A 367 22.51 18.87 10.30
CA PRO A 367 23.80 19.32 10.81
C PRO A 367 24.98 18.63 10.11
N GLY A 368 26.00 19.40 9.76
CA GLY A 368 27.16 18.92 9.00
C GLY A 368 26.96 18.87 7.48
N GLY A 369 26.00 19.63 6.94
CA GLY A 369 25.80 19.78 5.49
C GLY A 369 25.11 18.58 4.82
N GLY A 370 24.51 17.68 5.59
CA GLY A 370 23.73 16.57 5.03
C GLY A 370 22.32 16.99 4.60
N LEU A 371 21.61 16.07 3.95
CA LEU A 371 20.23 16.24 3.51
C LEU A 371 19.37 15.09 4.04
N VAL A 372 18.27 15.44 4.69
CA VAL A 372 17.21 14.50 5.05
C VAL A 372 16.03 14.66 4.10
N LEU A 373 15.59 13.58 3.47
CA LEU A 373 14.32 13.50 2.75
C LEU A 373 13.35 12.66 3.58
N THR A 374 12.20 13.20 3.96
CA THR A 374 11.25 12.47 4.82
C THR A 374 9.80 12.60 4.39
N SER A 375 9.05 11.51 4.48
CA SER A 375 7.59 11.52 4.35
C SER A 375 6.89 11.82 5.69
N ARG A 376 7.64 11.98 6.79
CA ARG A 376 7.11 12.22 8.14
C ARG A 376 6.95 13.72 8.35
N SER A 377 5.75 14.21 8.07
CA SER A 377 5.41 15.62 8.15
C SER A 377 3.94 15.81 8.51
N ASP A 378 3.62 16.97 9.09
CA ASP A 378 2.24 17.43 9.31
C ASP A 378 1.70 18.22 8.09
N LEU A 379 2.53 18.40 7.06
CA LEU A 379 2.13 18.98 5.77
C LEU A 379 1.28 17.97 4.96
N ASP A 380 0.48 18.48 4.05
CA ASP A 380 -0.45 17.70 3.22
C ASP A 380 0.22 17.02 2.00
N GLN A 381 1.42 17.47 1.62
CA GLN A 381 2.17 16.97 0.46
C GLN A 381 3.04 15.72 0.74
N PRO A 382 3.81 15.64 1.84
CA PRO A 382 4.69 14.50 2.08
C PRO A 382 3.89 13.27 2.50
N GLY A 383 4.17 12.13 1.88
CA GLY A 383 3.39 10.93 2.13
C GLY A 383 3.58 9.86 1.07
N HIS A 384 2.72 8.84 1.15
CA HIS A 384 2.71 7.73 0.20
C HIS A 384 1.33 7.63 -0.43
N TYR A 385 1.30 7.50 -1.75
CA TYR A 385 0.07 7.57 -2.53
C TYR A 385 0.01 6.37 -3.47
N LEU A 386 -1.10 5.65 -3.45
CA LEU A 386 -1.42 4.65 -4.46
C LEU A 386 -2.43 5.27 -5.43
N THR A 387 -2.00 5.47 -6.67
CA THR A 387 -2.80 6.16 -7.68
C THR A 387 -3.11 5.23 -8.83
N TYR A 388 -4.39 4.95 -9.05
CA TYR A 388 -4.88 4.35 -10.28
C TYR A 388 -4.92 5.40 -11.38
N ILE A 389 -4.53 5.01 -12.60
CA ILE A 389 -4.58 5.88 -13.78
C ILE A 389 -5.50 5.26 -14.82
N ASP A 390 -6.54 5.99 -15.20
CA ASP A 390 -7.45 5.56 -16.24
C ASP A 390 -6.72 5.45 -17.60
N SER A 391 -6.93 4.35 -18.32
CA SER A 391 -6.21 4.11 -19.57
C SER A 391 -6.65 5.00 -20.72
N GLU A 392 -7.90 5.48 -20.71
CA GLU A 392 -8.47 6.29 -21.78
C GLU A 392 -8.42 7.78 -21.41
N SER A 393 -9.02 8.16 -20.28
CA SER A 393 -9.14 9.57 -19.88
C SER A 393 -7.87 10.13 -19.25
N ARG A 394 -6.96 9.26 -18.77
CA ARG A 394 -5.78 9.62 -17.96
C ARG A 394 -6.12 10.27 -16.63
N GLU A 395 -7.39 10.26 -16.22
CA GLU A 395 -7.81 10.71 -14.91
C GLU A 395 -7.24 9.82 -13.81
N LEU A 396 -6.98 10.44 -12.66
CA LEU A 396 -6.35 9.84 -11.51
C LEU A 396 -7.37 9.59 -10.41
N THR A 397 -7.31 8.38 -9.83
CA THR A 397 -7.98 8.08 -8.56
C THR A 397 -6.89 7.70 -7.56
N SER A 398 -6.66 8.58 -6.58
CA SER A 398 -5.54 8.47 -5.66
C SER A 398 -6.01 8.18 -4.24
N ALA A 399 -5.28 7.32 -3.56
CA ALA A 399 -5.49 7.01 -2.16
C ALA A 399 -4.19 7.20 -1.36
N VAL A 400 -4.30 7.81 -0.18
CA VAL A 400 -3.18 7.93 0.76
C VAL A 400 -2.97 6.61 1.46
N VAL A 401 -1.74 6.11 1.46
CA VAL A 401 -1.30 4.92 2.19
C VAL A 401 -0.84 5.33 3.59
N GLN A 402 -1.78 5.28 4.53
CA GLN A 402 -1.60 5.72 5.90
C GLN A 402 -0.73 4.76 6.70
N GLY A 403 0.13 5.34 7.54
CA GLY A 403 0.99 4.61 8.45
C GLY A 403 2.27 4.07 7.81
N PHE A 404 2.44 4.13 6.49
CA PHE A 404 3.75 3.91 5.88
C PHE A 404 4.54 5.21 5.86
N ALA A 405 5.77 5.18 6.35
CA ALA A 405 6.62 6.36 6.39
C ALA A 405 8.07 6.00 6.10
N GLU A 406 8.80 6.95 5.53
CA GLU A 406 10.22 6.79 5.24
C GLU A 406 11.02 8.07 5.54
N GLN A 407 12.32 7.86 5.75
CA GLN A 407 13.29 8.92 5.93
C GLN A 407 14.63 8.45 5.38
N LEU A 408 15.16 9.18 4.41
CA LEU A 408 16.49 9.03 3.87
C LEU A 408 17.37 10.15 4.43
N ASP A 409 18.40 9.80 5.18
CA ASP A 409 19.41 10.71 5.70
C ASP A 409 20.72 10.49 4.92
N VAL A 410 21.18 11.48 4.14
CA VAL A 410 22.43 11.44 3.38
C VAL A 410 23.41 12.44 3.98
N TYR A 411 24.62 11.98 4.31
CA TYR A 411 25.62 12.79 5.00
C TYR A 411 27.04 12.35 4.69
N VAL A 412 28.00 13.24 4.95
CA VAL A 412 29.42 12.91 4.91
C VAL A 412 29.90 12.52 6.31
N GLN A 413 30.63 11.42 6.39
CA GLN A 413 31.30 10.96 7.60
C GLN A 413 32.70 10.48 7.23
N ASP A 414 33.71 11.00 7.92
CA ASP A 414 35.13 10.65 7.69
C ASP A 414 35.56 10.83 6.22
N GLY A 415 35.01 11.84 5.54
CA GLY A 415 35.26 12.13 4.12
C GLY A 415 34.54 11.19 3.13
N GLU A 416 33.77 10.23 3.61
CA GLU A 416 32.97 9.32 2.80
C GLU A 416 31.48 9.67 2.84
N LEU A 417 30.79 9.46 1.71
CA LEU A 417 29.35 9.66 1.64
C LEU A 417 28.63 8.41 2.18
N ARG A 418 27.75 8.64 3.16
CA ARG A 418 26.92 7.63 3.82
C ARG A 418 25.46 8.01 3.68
N ALA A 419 24.60 7.00 3.71
CA ALA A 419 23.18 7.26 3.90
C ALA A 419 22.50 6.21 4.76
N GLU A 420 21.48 6.62 5.49
CA GLU A 420 20.57 5.74 6.21
C GLU A 420 19.16 5.96 5.72
N HIS A 421 18.49 4.90 5.27
CA HIS A 421 17.10 4.96 4.82
C HIS A 421 16.24 4.10 5.71
N ALA A 422 15.51 4.74 6.61
CA ALA A 422 14.66 4.10 7.59
C ALA A 422 13.20 4.10 7.14
N PHE A 423 12.51 2.98 7.39
CA PHE A 423 11.11 2.78 7.06
C PHE A 423 10.31 2.38 8.30
N TRP A 424 9.10 2.93 8.40
CA TRP A 424 8.15 2.66 9.46
C TRP A 424 6.82 2.19 8.89
N VAL A 425 6.14 1.34 9.67
CA VAL A 425 4.76 0.93 9.40
C VAL A 425 3.95 1.08 10.70
N PHE A 426 2.93 1.91 10.66
CA PHE A 426 2.12 2.37 11.80
C PHE A 426 2.97 2.81 13.00
N GLY A 427 4.00 3.62 12.73
CA GLY A 427 4.93 4.15 13.73
C GLY A 427 6.02 3.19 14.20
N LEU A 428 5.98 1.92 13.77
CA LEU A 428 6.97 0.92 14.14
C LEU A 428 8.08 0.84 13.09
N PRO A 429 9.35 1.09 13.44
CA PRO A 429 10.45 0.91 12.50
C PRO A 429 10.56 -0.57 12.13
N PHE A 430 10.72 -0.87 10.84
CA PHE A 430 10.83 -2.26 10.38
C PHE A 430 12.04 -2.57 9.50
N LEU A 431 12.59 -1.56 8.84
CA LEU A 431 13.74 -1.69 7.95
C LEU A 431 14.60 -0.42 8.04
N VAL A 432 15.91 -0.61 8.12
CA VAL A 432 16.89 0.45 7.85
C VAL A 432 17.83 -0.06 6.76
N LEU A 433 18.07 0.74 5.73
CA LEU A 433 19.07 0.47 4.71
C LEU A 433 20.28 1.35 4.98
N HIS A 434 21.42 0.73 5.26
CA HIS A 434 22.69 1.42 5.44
C HIS A 434 23.45 1.45 4.11
N TYR A 435 23.70 2.65 3.61
CA TYR A 435 24.39 2.88 2.35
C TYR A 435 25.83 3.31 2.57
N ARG A 436 26.72 2.72 1.79
CA ARG A 436 28.04 3.27 1.52
C ARG A 436 28.05 3.75 0.08
N ILE A 437 28.41 5.00 -0.12
CA ILE A 437 28.36 5.65 -1.43
C ILE A 437 29.77 6.11 -1.76
N GLN A 438 30.34 5.56 -2.84
CA GLN A 438 31.71 5.83 -3.26
C GLN A 438 31.70 6.38 -4.68
N ARG A 439 32.55 7.38 -4.95
CA ARG A 439 32.78 7.82 -6.34
C ARG A 439 33.36 6.65 -7.13
N LYS A 440 32.80 6.38 -8.31
CA LYS A 440 33.37 5.42 -9.24
C LYS A 440 34.76 5.92 -9.66
N PRO A 441 35.72 5.01 -9.90
CA PRO A 441 36.97 5.40 -10.53
C PRO A 441 36.64 6.10 -11.85
N LYS A 442 37.29 7.23 -12.14
CA LYS A 442 37.22 7.78 -13.50
C LYS A 442 37.70 6.69 -14.44
N ALA A 443 36.88 6.30 -15.40
CA ALA A 443 37.32 5.42 -16.47
C ALA A 443 38.55 6.07 -17.11
N ALA A 444 39.68 5.35 -17.17
CA ALA A 444 40.83 5.79 -17.92
C ALA A 444 40.37 5.97 -19.37
N ARG A 445 40.42 7.21 -19.86
CA ARG A 445 40.04 7.56 -21.23
C ARG A 445 41.01 6.97 -22.24
#